data_AF-A0A2S2NS83-F1
#
_entry.id   AF-A0A2S2NS83-F1
#
_cell.length_a   1.000
_cell.length_b   1.000
_cell.length_c   1.000
_cell.angle_alpha   90.00
_cell.angle_beta   90.00
_cell.angle_gamma   90.00
#
_symmetry.space_group_name_H-M   'P 1'
#
loop_
_entity.id
_entity.type
_entity.pdbx_description
1 polymer ?
#
loop_
_entity_poly.entity_id
_entity_poly.type
_entity_poly.pdbx_seq_one_letter_code
_entity_poly.pdbx_strand_id
1 'polypeptide(L)'
;MFLVSFLWLSSFLLYLMSAVQGFGAAILWTAQGTYLTLNSDSSTMSRNTGVFWMISNMSMLLGNAFVYYALHDKDDFDESTRKFIYTVLIAVSVFGTSLFLLLRSPVSSEGTVNERVETISFIQQIKNTKSLFLTKDMRLLNVSFFFTGLHLSFYASVYSSSIGFTKRMGSNSKQLVALSGLFIGIGEILGGLIFSILGQKTFDNNIISKGLSHSAVIALGFIVNISAYGLIFINLPDDSPFGDTTAKSFIDPNQYL
;
A
#
# COMPACT_ATOMS: atom_id res chain seq x y z
N MET A 1 13.42 -10.13 -1.66
CA MET A 1 14.76 -9.95 -1.06
C MET A 1 14.68 -9.59 0.42
N PHE A 2 13.90 -8.60 0.84
CA PHE A 2 13.68 -8.28 2.27
C PHE A 2 13.21 -9.47 3.11
N LEU A 3 12.29 -10.29 2.62
CA LEU A 3 11.84 -11.48 3.36
C LEU A 3 12.98 -12.45 3.73
N VAL A 4 14.07 -12.48 2.96
CA VAL A 4 15.23 -13.34 3.22
C VAL A 4 16.00 -12.90 4.46
N SER A 5 16.00 -11.60 4.80
CA SER A 5 16.68 -11.13 6.01
C SER A 5 16.03 -11.64 7.30
N PHE A 6 14.79 -12.15 7.24
CA PHE A 6 14.13 -12.75 8.40
C PHE A 6 14.50 -14.22 8.63
N LEU A 7 15.23 -14.85 7.69
CA LEU A 7 15.81 -16.17 7.89
C LEU A 7 17.06 -16.12 8.78
N TRP A 8 17.84 -15.03 8.69
CA TRP A 8 19.01 -14.75 9.51
C TRP A 8 18.90 -13.35 10.11
N LEU A 9 18.50 -13.26 11.37
CA LEU A 9 18.37 -11.97 12.07
C LEU A 9 19.76 -11.35 12.28
N SER A 10 20.18 -10.53 11.32
CA SER A 10 21.36 -9.67 11.40
C SER A 10 20.93 -8.24 11.10
N SER A 11 21.29 -7.30 11.99
CA SER A 11 20.93 -5.89 11.85
C SER A 11 21.47 -5.31 10.54
N PHE A 12 22.71 -5.65 10.16
CA PHE A 12 23.31 -5.22 8.90
C PHE A 12 22.51 -5.74 7.70
N LEU A 13 22.14 -7.03 7.71
CA LEU A 13 21.37 -7.63 6.61
C LEU A 13 19.98 -7.00 6.50
N LEU A 14 19.33 -6.71 7.62
CA LEU A 14 18.02 -6.08 7.66
C LEU A 14 18.08 -4.67 7.05
N TYR A 15 19.01 -3.82 7.48
CA TYR A 15 19.14 -2.46 6.93
C TYR A 15 19.51 -2.47 5.45
N LEU A 16 20.45 -3.34 5.04
CA LEU A 16 20.85 -3.47 3.64
C LEU A 16 19.68 -3.91 2.76
N MET A 17 18.93 -4.93 3.17
CA MET A 17 17.79 -5.43 2.40
C MET A 17 16.62 -4.44 2.38
N SER A 18 16.41 -3.65 3.45
CA SER A 18 15.45 -2.55 3.46
C SER A 18 15.81 -1.46 2.44
N ALA A 19 17.09 -1.08 2.33
CA ALA A 19 17.54 -0.10 1.35
C ALA A 19 17.32 -0.60 -0.09
N VAL A 20 17.68 -1.86 -0.36
CA VAL A 20 17.45 -2.50 -1.67
C VAL A 20 15.95 -2.57 -1.99
N GLN A 21 15.10 -2.92 -1.02
CA GLN A 21 13.65 -2.93 -1.20
C GLN A 21 13.11 -1.55 -1.53
N GLY A 22 13.54 -0.50 -0.82
CA GLY A 22 13.09 0.87 -1.08
C GLY A 22 13.44 1.34 -2.49
N PHE A 23 14.67 1.09 -2.94
CA PHE A 23 15.10 1.39 -4.30
C PHE A 23 14.32 0.60 -5.35
N GLY A 24 14.17 -0.71 -5.16
CA GLY A 24 13.40 -1.57 -6.06
C GLY A 24 11.93 -1.18 -6.15
N ALA A 25 11.29 -0.83 -5.03
CA ALA A 25 9.91 -0.38 -4.99
C ALA A 25 9.71 0.91 -5.78
N ALA A 26 10.63 1.88 -5.67
CA ALA A 26 10.56 3.13 -6.44
C ALA A 26 10.58 2.87 -7.96
N ILE A 27 11.44 1.95 -8.42
CA ILE A 27 11.50 1.55 -9.83
C ILE A 27 10.21 0.83 -10.25
N LEU A 28 9.77 -0.16 -9.47
CA LEU A 28 8.61 -0.98 -9.80
C LEU A 28 7.32 -0.15 -9.88
N TRP A 29 7.09 0.75 -8.93
CA TRP A 29 5.91 1.64 -8.97
C TRP A 29 5.94 2.60 -10.15
N THR A 30 7.12 3.16 -10.49
CA THR A 30 7.27 4.03 -11.66
C THR A 30 7.04 3.26 -12.97
N ALA A 31 7.61 2.07 -13.08
CA ALA A 31 7.45 1.20 -14.24
C ALA A 31 5.99 0.73 -14.39
N GLN A 32 5.33 0.38 -13.29
CA GLN A 32 3.93 -0.02 -13.26
C GLN A 32 3.00 1.10 -13.74
N GLY A 33 3.16 2.32 -13.23
CA GLY A 33 2.35 3.48 -13.66
C GLY A 33 2.55 3.79 -15.14
N THR A 34 3.80 3.70 -15.62
CA THR A 34 4.13 3.87 -17.04
C THR A 34 3.51 2.75 -17.89
N TYR A 35 3.61 1.49 -17.45
CA TYR A 35 3.04 0.35 -18.18
C TYR A 35 1.52 0.43 -18.29
N LEU A 36 0.82 0.79 -17.22
CA LEU A 36 -0.62 1.03 -17.27
C LEU A 36 -0.95 2.17 -18.21
N THR A 37 -0.17 3.25 -18.19
CA THR A 37 -0.38 4.40 -19.05
C THR A 37 -0.19 4.06 -20.52
N LEU A 38 0.81 3.25 -20.85
CA LEU A 38 1.07 2.83 -22.23
C LEU A 38 0.04 1.83 -22.77
N ASN A 39 -0.62 1.06 -21.90
CA ASN A 39 -1.64 0.07 -22.28
C ASN A 39 -3.09 0.57 -22.02
N SER A 40 -3.27 1.84 -21.68
CA SER A 40 -4.58 2.42 -21.42
C SER A 40 -4.74 3.76 -22.14
N ASP A 41 -5.97 4.04 -22.54
CA ASP A 41 -6.44 5.30 -23.11
C ASP A 41 -7.31 6.07 -22.11
N SER A 42 -7.67 7.31 -22.43
CA SER A 42 -8.38 8.22 -21.51
C SER A 42 -9.70 7.65 -20.97
N SER A 43 -10.35 6.76 -21.72
CA SER A 43 -11.58 6.08 -21.33
C SER A 43 -11.36 4.83 -20.46
N THR A 44 -10.20 4.17 -20.57
CA THR A 44 -9.94 2.89 -19.87
C THR A 44 -8.95 3.02 -18.72
N MET A 45 -8.16 4.11 -18.65
CA MET A 45 -7.15 4.35 -17.62
C MET A 45 -7.70 4.15 -16.20
N SER A 46 -8.85 4.76 -15.89
CA SER A 46 -9.47 4.65 -14.57
C SER A 46 -9.87 3.21 -14.23
N ARG A 47 -10.40 2.47 -15.21
CA ARG A 47 -10.82 1.06 -15.04
C ARG A 47 -9.61 0.15 -14.84
N ASN A 48 -8.61 0.24 -15.73
CA ASN A 48 -7.42 -0.61 -15.68
C ASN A 48 -6.60 -0.35 -14.40
N THR A 49 -6.49 0.92 -14.00
CA THR A 49 -5.89 1.30 -12.70
C THR A 49 -6.68 0.74 -11.53
N GLY A 50 -8.01 0.81 -11.56
CA GLY A 50 -8.88 0.24 -10.52
C GLY A 50 -8.73 -1.28 -10.40
N VAL A 51 -8.70 -2.01 -11.53
CA VAL A 51 -8.48 -3.46 -11.53
C VAL A 51 -7.12 -3.82 -10.96
N PHE A 52 -6.06 -3.09 -11.34
CA PHE A 52 -4.73 -3.28 -10.77
C PHE A 52 -4.74 -3.12 -9.24
N TRP A 53 -5.35 -2.04 -8.74
CA TRP A 53 -5.45 -1.79 -7.30
C TRP A 53 -6.26 -2.85 -6.57
N MET A 54 -7.38 -3.31 -7.15
CA MET A 54 -8.17 -4.40 -6.57
C MET A 54 -7.34 -5.67 -6.43
N ILE A 55 -6.63 -6.08 -7.50
CA ILE A 55 -5.76 -7.26 -7.47
C ILE A 55 -4.62 -7.07 -6.46
N SER A 56 -4.01 -5.88 -6.40
CA SER A 56 -2.94 -5.58 -5.46
C SER A 56 -3.43 -5.70 -4.00
N ASN A 57 -4.63 -5.20 -3.71
CA ASN A 57 -5.18 -5.23 -2.35
C ASN A 57 -5.69 -6.63 -1.95
N MET A 58 -6.08 -7.47 -2.92
CA MET A 58 -6.32 -8.90 -2.66
C MET A 58 -5.07 -9.59 -2.08
N SER A 59 -3.87 -9.17 -2.48
CA SER A 59 -2.63 -9.73 -1.91
C SER A 59 -2.48 -9.42 -0.42
N MET A 60 -2.96 -8.26 0.05
CA MET A 60 -2.98 -7.92 1.47
C MET A 60 -3.98 -8.78 2.23
N LEU A 61 -5.14 -9.11 1.65
CA LEU A 61 -6.10 -10.02 2.30
C LEU A 61 -5.53 -11.43 2.43
N LEU A 62 -5.06 -12.02 1.33
CA LEU A 62 -4.58 -13.40 1.32
C LEU A 62 -3.30 -13.56 2.14
N GLY A 63 -2.37 -12.60 2.06
CA GLY A 63 -1.12 -12.61 2.81
C GLY A 63 -1.35 -12.51 4.31
N ASN A 64 -2.18 -11.56 4.76
CA ASN A 64 -2.48 -11.42 6.19
C ASN A 64 -3.32 -12.58 6.72
N ALA A 65 -4.28 -13.11 5.94
CA ALA A 65 -5.03 -14.30 6.32
C ALA A 65 -4.10 -15.51 6.52
N PHE A 66 -3.14 -15.74 5.62
CA PHE A 66 -2.14 -16.79 5.78
C PHE A 66 -1.33 -16.63 7.07
N VAL A 67 -0.81 -15.43 7.34
CA VAL A 67 -0.03 -15.17 8.55
C VAL A 67 -0.89 -15.34 9.81
N TYR A 68 -2.14 -14.87 9.80
CA TYR A 68 -3.09 -15.06 10.90
C TYR A 68 -3.28 -16.54 11.25
N TYR A 69 -3.57 -17.39 10.25
CA TYR A 69 -3.73 -18.83 10.48
C TYR A 69 -2.42 -19.52 10.86
N ALA A 70 -1.27 -19.09 10.30
CA ALA A 70 0.03 -19.66 10.65
C ALA A 70 0.48 -19.35 12.09
N LEU A 71 -0.11 -18.31 12.70
CA LEU A 71 0.11 -17.89 14.08
C LEU A 71 -1.01 -18.32 15.04
N HIS A 72 -2.00 -19.08 14.57
CA HIS A 72 -3.08 -19.59 15.41
C HIS A 72 -2.53 -20.56 16.47
N ASP A 73 -2.97 -20.41 17.72
CA ASP A 73 -2.53 -21.20 18.90
C ASP A 73 -1.00 -21.20 19.17
N LYS A 74 -0.28 -20.16 18.73
CA LYS A 74 1.15 -20.01 19.03
C LYS A 74 1.40 -18.75 19.85
N ASP A 75 1.77 -18.94 21.10
CA ASP A 75 2.10 -17.85 22.03
C ASP A 75 3.42 -17.16 21.66
N ASP A 76 4.36 -17.88 21.05
CA ASP A 76 5.66 -17.35 20.67
C ASP A 76 5.95 -17.39 19.17
N PHE A 77 6.63 -16.33 18.71
CA PHE A 77 7.12 -16.21 17.33
C PHE A 77 8.43 -16.97 17.19
N ASP A 78 8.34 -18.28 17.41
CA ASP A 78 9.47 -19.19 17.42
C ASP A 78 10.18 -19.23 16.07
N GLU A 79 11.47 -19.59 16.11
CA GLU A 79 12.32 -19.65 14.93
C GLU A 79 11.77 -20.61 13.85
N SER A 80 11.18 -21.73 14.26
CA SER A 80 10.58 -22.71 13.34
C SER A 80 9.36 -22.12 12.61
N THR A 81 8.47 -21.47 13.34
CA THR A 81 7.28 -20.79 12.80
C THR A 81 7.68 -19.63 11.89
N ARG A 82 8.64 -18.82 12.31
CA ARG A 82 9.20 -17.72 11.51
C ARG A 82 9.75 -18.24 10.19
N LYS A 83 10.66 -19.23 10.24
CA LYS A 83 11.25 -19.82 9.04
C LYS A 83 10.20 -20.41 8.12
N PHE A 84 9.18 -21.08 8.64
CA PHE A 84 8.07 -21.61 7.86
C PHE A 84 7.32 -20.48 7.11
N ILE A 85 6.86 -19.46 7.83
CA ILE A 85 6.10 -18.34 7.25
C ILE A 85 6.92 -17.64 6.16
N TYR A 86 8.16 -17.24 6.48
CA TYR A 86 8.99 -16.50 5.52
C TYR A 86 9.41 -17.36 4.33
N THR A 87 9.62 -18.67 4.49
CA THR A 87 9.96 -19.56 3.36
C THR A 87 8.80 -19.65 2.37
N VAL A 88 7.56 -19.82 2.85
CA VAL A 88 6.37 -19.85 1.99
C VAL A 88 6.21 -18.51 1.26
N LEU A 89 6.33 -17.39 1.98
CA LEU A 89 6.21 -16.05 1.38
C LEU A 89 7.31 -15.77 0.34
N ILE A 90 8.55 -16.22 0.58
CA ILE A 90 9.65 -16.12 -0.39
C ILE A 90 9.32 -16.93 -1.64
N ALA A 91 8.87 -18.18 -1.51
CA ALA A 91 8.56 -19.04 -2.65
C ALA A 91 7.46 -18.43 -3.53
N VAL A 92 6.38 -17.94 -2.92
CA VAL A 92 5.30 -17.25 -3.63
C VAL A 92 5.79 -15.95 -4.28
N SER A 93 6.65 -15.18 -3.61
CA SER A 93 7.22 -13.95 -4.16
C SER A 93 8.13 -14.21 -5.36
N VAL A 94 8.95 -15.25 -5.32
CA VAL A 94 9.81 -15.67 -6.44
C VAL A 94 8.96 -16.13 -7.63
N PHE A 95 7.93 -16.94 -7.36
CA PHE A 95 6.99 -17.35 -8.38
C PHE A 95 6.27 -16.14 -9.02
N GLY A 96 5.71 -15.23 -8.21
CA GLY A 96 5.07 -14.02 -8.70
C GLY A 96 6.01 -13.12 -9.51
N THR A 97 7.27 -12.99 -9.08
CA THR A 97 8.30 -12.25 -9.83
C THR A 97 8.60 -12.93 -11.17
N SER A 98 8.66 -14.26 -11.21
CA SER A 98 8.91 -15.00 -12.45
C SER A 98 7.80 -14.82 -13.49
N LEU A 99 6.55 -14.57 -13.07
CA LEU A 99 5.44 -14.28 -13.99
C LEU A 99 5.64 -12.97 -14.77
N PHE A 100 6.42 -12.01 -14.25
CA PHE A 100 6.76 -10.80 -15.01
C PHE A 100 7.60 -11.10 -16.26
N LEU A 101 8.29 -12.25 -16.33
CA LEU A 101 9.00 -12.69 -17.54
C LEU A 101 8.04 -13.04 -18.69
N LEU A 102 6.78 -13.33 -18.37
CA LEU A 102 5.71 -13.61 -19.34
C LEU A 102 4.94 -12.34 -19.74
N LEU A 103 5.29 -11.18 -19.14
CA LEU A 103 4.57 -9.94 -19.40
C LEU A 103 4.84 -9.46 -20.83
N ARG A 104 3.76 -9.23 -21.58
CA ARG A 104 3.83 -8.73 -22.96
C ARG A 104 4.37 -7.30 -22.98
N SER A 105 5.17 -6.98 -23.99
CA SER A 105 5.57 -5.60 -24.30
C SER A 105 4.34 -4.69 -24.45
N PRO A 106 4.39 -3.45 -23.93
CA PRO A 106 3.26 -2.52 -24.01
C PRO A 106 2.89 -2.21 -25.46
N VAL A 107 1.60 -2.29 -25.78
CA VAL A 107 1.06 -2.05 -27.12
C VAL A 107 0.36 -0.70 -27.13
N SER A 108 0.60 0.13 -28.14
CA SER A 108 -0.10 1.40 -28.35
C SER A 108 -1.59 1.17 -28.64
N SER A 109 -2.42 2.20 -28.46
CA SER A 109 -3.84 2.20 -28.82
C SER A 109 -4.12 1.80 -30.28
N GLU A 110 -3.14 1.95 -31.17
CA GLU A 110 -3.21 1.56 -32.58
C GLU A 110 -2.76 0.11 -32.86
N GLY A 111 -2.45 -0.68 -31.82
CA GLY A 111 -2.02 -2.08 -31.97
C GLY A 111 -0.55 -2.25 -32.37
N THR A 112 0.17 -1.15 -32.58
CA THR A 112 1.62 -1.13 -32.80
C THR A 112 2.36 -1.34 -31.48
N VAL A 113 3.41 -2.16 -31.47
CA VAL A 113 4.30 -2.25 -30.30
C VAL A 113 4.92 -0.86 -30.14
N ASN A 114 4.82 -0.26 -28.95
CA ASN A 114 5.45 1.03 -28.69
C ASN A 114 6.97 0.87 -28.96
N GLU A 115 7.43 1.39 -30.09
CA GLU A 115 8.86 1.42 -30.41
C GLU A 115 9.58 2.17 -29.29
N ARG A 116 10.74 1.66 -28.89
CA ARG A 116 11.53 2.22 -27.79
C ARG A 116 11.65 3.74 -28.00
N VAL A 117 11.16 4.48 -27.01
CA VAL A 117 11.33 5.92 -26.86
C VAL A 117 12.73 6.31 -27.34
N GLU A 118 12.82 7.30 -28.22
CA GLU A 118 14.08 7.88 -28.69
C GLU A 118 15.09 7.94 -27.54
N THR A 119 16.34 7.54 -27.80
CA THR A 119 17.42 7.52 -26.79
C THR A 119 17.81 8.94 -26.39
N ILE A 120 16.96 9.58 -25.59
CA ILE A 120 17.25 10.87 -24.95
C ILE A 120 18.40 10.65 -23.98
N SER A 121 19.43 11.48 -24.06
CA SER A 121 20.58 11.47 -23.14
C SER A 121 20.13 11.52 -21.67
N PHE A 122 20.78 10.74 -20.81
CA PHE A 122 20.47 10.65 -19.37
C PHE A 122 20.44 12.02 -18.67
N ILE A 123 21.39 12.90 -19.02
CA ILE A 123 21.46 14.26 -18.47
C ILE A 123 20.22 15.07 -18.86
N GLN A 124 19.76 14.90 -20.10
CA GLN A 124 18.57 15.58 -20.60
C GLN A 124 17.31 15.05 -19.91
N GLN A 125 17.23 13.74 -19.63
CA GLN A 125 16.13 13.17 -18.86
C GLN A 125 16.06 13.75 -17.44
N ILE A 126 17.20 13.83 -16.73
CA ILE A 126 17.26 14.47 -15.41
C ILE A 126 16.80 15.93 -15.49
N LYS A 127 17.28 16.68 -16.50
CA LYS A 127 16.89 18.08 -16.70
C LYS A 127 15.39 18.23 -16.94
N ASN A 128 14.81 17.35 -17.77
CA ASN A 128 13.39 17.34 -18.05
C ASN A 128 12.57 17.00 -16.80
N THR A 129 12.97 15.98 -16.04
CA THR A 129 12.33 15.60 -14.76
C THR A 129 12.37 16.75 -13.76
N LYS A 130 13.52 17.41 -13.62
CA LYS A 130 13.66 18.58 -12.74
C LYS A 130 12.77 19.73 -13.19
N SER A 131 12.71 20.01 -14.49
CA SER A 131 11.84 21.05 -15.05
C SER A 131 10.36 20.74 -14.78
N LEU A 132 9.94 19.48 -14.99
CA LEU A 132 8.58 19.03 -14.74
C LEU A 132 8.21 19.15 -13.26
N PHE A 133 9.11 18.73 -12.36
CA PHE A 133 8.93 18.80 -10.92
C PHE A 133 8.69 20.24 -10.42
N LEU A 134 9.24 21.24 -11.11
CA LEU A 134 9.14 22.66 -10.75
C LEU A 134 7.95 23.38 -11.41
N THR A 135 7.16 22.70 -12.25
CA THR A 135 5.95 23.29 -12.85
C THR A 135 4.93 23.65 -11.78
N LYS A 136 4.06 24.65 -12.07
CA LYS A 136 3.08 25.15 -11.09
C LYS A 136 2.16 24.05 -10.58
N ASP A 137 1.66 23.22 -11.48
CA ASP A 137 0.72 22.13 -11.15
C ASP A 137 1.42 21.02 -10.37
N MET A 138 2.64 20.63 -10.76
CA MET A 138 3.40 19.63 -10.00
C MET A 138 3.79 20.09 -8.61
N ARG A 139 4.06 21.39 -8.39
CA ARG A 139 4.33 21.88 -7.04
C ARG A 139 3.14 21.70 -6.09
N LEU A 140 1.91 21.89 -6.58
CA LEU A 140 0.71 21.62 -5.79
C LEU A 140 0.55 20.11 -5.54
N LEU A 141 0.75 19.29 -6.58
CA LEU A 141 0.69 17.83 -6.46
C LEU A 141 1.76 17.25 -5.53
N ASN A 142 2.97 17.84 -5.50
CA ASN A 142 4.06 17.41 -4.63
C ASN A 142 3.67 17.50 -3.14
N VAL A 143 2.88 18.50 -2.75
CA VAL A 143 2.35 18.61 -1.38
C VAL A 143 1.43 17.42 -1.08
N SER A 144 0.55 17.08 -2.01
CA SER A 144 -0.32 15.90 -1.90
C SER A 144 0.48 14.60 -1.86
N PHE A 145 1.48 14.43 -2.73
CA PHE A 145 2.34 13.24 -2.76
C PHE A 145 3.12 13.06 -1.45
N PHE A 146 3.65 14.16 -0.91
CA PHE A 146 4.32 14.15 0.38
C PHE A 146 3.37 13.72 1.51
N PHE A 147 2.17 14.29 1.56
CA PHE A 147 1.16 13.89 2.53
C PHE A 147 0.75 12.42 2.39
N THR A 148 0.49 11.94 1.17
CA THR A 148 0.15 10.52 0.95
C THR A 148 1.30 9.59 1.32
N GLY A 149 2.55 10.01 1.12
CA GLY A 149 3.73 9.26 1.55
C GLY A 149 3.81 9.15 3.07
N LEU A 150 3.62 10.25 3.79
CA LEU A 150 3.55 10.24 5.26
C LEU A 150 2.40 9.38 5.77
N HIS A 151 1.22 9.50 5.15
CA HIS A 151 0.06 8.68 5.48
C HIS A 151 0.36 7.18 5.31
N LEU A 152 0.94 6.80 4.16
CA LEU A 152 1.35 5.42 3.87
C LEU A 152 2.36 4.90 4.90
N SER A 153 3.38 5.68 5.21
CA SER A 153 4.36 5.33 6.24
C SER A 153 3.70 5.13 7.61
N PHE A 154 2.78 6.02 7.99
CA PHE A 154 2.09 5.94 9.27
C PHE A 154 1.28 4.65 9.41
N TYR A 155 0.37 4.35 8.49
CA TYR A 155 -0.51 3.18 8.66
C TYR A 155 0.24 1.86 8.49
N ALA A 156 1.21 1.80 7.57
CA ALA A 156 1.94 0.57 7.28
C ALA A 156 2.96 0.21 8.36
N SER A 157 3.57 1.19 9.03
CA SER A 157 4.62 0.96 10.02
C SER A 157 4.18 1.33 11.44
N VAL A 158 3.99 2.63 11.70
CA VAL A 158 3.74 3.16 13.05
C VAL A 158 2.49 2.55 13.67
N TYR A 159 1.37 2.57 12.96
CA TYR A 159 0.09 2.05 13.45
C TYR A 159 0.16 0.53 13.69
N SER A 160 0.66 -0.22 12.71
CA SER A 160 0.83 -1.67 12.78
C SER A 160 1.73 -2.11 13.96
N SER A 161 2.87 -1.44 14.16
CA SER A 161 3.76 -1.70 15.29
C SER A 161 3.14 -1.31 16.63
N SER A 162 2.41 -0.20 16.68
CA SER A 162 1.73 0.27 17.90
C SER A 162 0.72 -0.76 18.43
N ILE A 163 -0.04 -1.40 17.53
CA ILE A 163 -0.94 -2.50 17.90
C ILE A 163 -0.15 -3.69 18.46
N GLY A 164 0.92 -4.09 17.76
CA GLY A 164 1.70 -5.27 18.15
C GLY A 164 2.39 -5.15 19.50
N PHE A 165 2.87 -3.94 19.83
CA PHE A 165 3.59 -3.65 21.07
C PHE A 165 2.67 -3.29 22.26
N THR A 166 1.38 -3.08 22.03
CA THR A 166 0.42 -2.80 23.12
C THR A 166 -0.03 -4.10 23.79
N LYS A 167 0.74 -4.58 24.79
CA LYS A 167 0.47 -5.84 25.52
C LYS A 167 -0.84 -5.87 26.28
N ARG A 168 -1.43 -4.69 26.53
CA ARG A 168 -2.71 -4.54 27.21
C ARG A 168 -3.91 -5.02 26.37
N MET A 169 -3.74 -5.07 25.05
CA MET A 169 -4.64 -5.75 24.13
C MET A 169 -4.49 -7.28 24.17
N GLY A 170 -4.06 -7.88 25.29
CA GLY A 170 -3.96 -9.32 25.52
C GLY A 170 -2.79 -10.06 24.85
N SER A 171 -2.66 -11.36 25.14
CA SER A 171 -1.54 -12.22 24.69
C SER A 171 -1.45 -12.39 23.18
N ASN A 172 -2.56 -12.18 22.46
CA ASN A 172 -2.66 -12.32 21.01
C ASN A 172 -2.36 -11.01 20.24
N SER A 173 -1.64 -10.05 20.82
CA SER A 173 -1.37 -8.75 20.18
C SER A 173 -0.75 -8.87 18.78
N LYS A 174 0.08 -9.90 18.56
CA LYS A 174 0.68 -10.19 17.23
C LYS A 174 -0.36 -10.60 16.18
N GLN A 175 -1.41 -11.32 16.58
CA GLN A 175 -2.51 -11.68 15.67
C GLN A 175 -3.37 -10.45 15.34
N LEU A 176 -3.51 -9.51 16.29
CA LEU A 176 -4.22 -8.24 16.06
C LEU A 176 -3.54 -7.39 14.98
N VAL A 177 -2.21 -7.43 14.88
CA VAL A 177 -1.48 -6.78 13.78
C VAL A 177 -1.92 -7.34 12.43
N ALA A 178 -1.95 -8.67 12.29
CA ALA A 178 -2.40 -9.30 11.04
C ALA A 178 -3.87 -8.98 10.73
N LEU A 179 -4.73 -8.97 11.75
CA LEU A 179 -6.14 -8.62 11.63
C LEU A 179 -6.33 -7.15 11.19
N SER A 180 -5.54 -6.22 11.74
CA SER A 180 -5.55 -4.81 11.34
C SER A 180 -5.19 -4.64 9.86
N GLY A 181 -4.17 -5.39 9.37
CA GLY A 181 -3.78 -5.40 7.96
C GLY A 181 -4.89 -5.94 7.04
N LEU A 182 -5.65 -6.93 7.50
CA LEU A 182 -6.82 -7.44 6.78
C LEU A 182 -7.93 -6.38 6.68
N PHE A 183 -8.26 -5.69 7.77
CA PHE A 183 -9.26 -4.62 7.76
C PHE A 183 -8.83 -3.41 6.91
N ILE A 184 -7.55 -3.06 6.91
CA ILE A 184 -7.00 -2.03 6.02
C ILE A 184 -7.23 -2.44 4.56
N GLY A 185 -6.91 -3.68 4.19
CA GLY A 185 -7.15 -4.20 2.83
C GLY A 185 -8.63 -4.15 2.43
N ILE A 186 -9.54 -4.55 3.33
CA ILE A 186 -11.00 -4.44 3.11
C ILE A 186 -11.38 -2.96 2.90
N GLY A 187 -10.88 -2.06 3.74
CA GLY A 187 -11.13 -0.62 3.65
C GLY A 187 -10.67 -0.02 2.34
N GLU A 188 -9.50 -0.41 1.83
CA GLU A 188 -8.98 0.05 0.53
C GLU A 188 -9.85 -0.43 -0.64
N ILE A 189 -10.34 -1.67 -0.60
CA ILE A 189 -11.24 -2.23 -1.62
C ILE A 189 -12.60 -1.52 -1.58
N LEU A 190 -13.19 -1.37 -0.39
CA LEU A 190 -14.47 -0.67 -0.21
C LEU A 190 -14.36 0.79 -0.60
N GLY A 191 -13.30 1.49 -0.19
CA GLY A 191 -13.04 2.87 -0.58
C GLY A 191 -12.89 3.00 -2.09
N GLY A 192 -12.13 2.11 -2.72
CA GLY A 192 -11.99 2.04 -4.17
C GLY A 192 -13.32 1.83 -4.90
N LEU A 193 -14.18 0.93 -4.41
CA LEU A 193 -15.52 0.68 -4.96
C LEU A 193 -16.46 1.88 -4.78
N ILE A 194 -16.52 2.44 -3.56
CA ILE A 194 -17.35 3.61 -3.24
C ILE A 194 -16.99 4.77 -4.15
N PHE A 195 -15.70 5.10 -4.29
CA PHE A 195 -15.28 6.20 -5.16
C PHE A 195 -15.38 5.87 -6.66
N SER A 196 -15.25 4.60 -7.06
CA SER A 196 -15.49 4.18 -8.45
C SER A 196 -16.96 4.32 -8.84
N ILE A 197 -17.90 4.01 -7.94
CA ILE A 197 -19.34 4.12 -8.20
C ILE A 197 -19.81 5.57 -8.07
N LEU A 198 -19.42 6.27 -7.00
CA LEU A 198 -19.83 7.66 -6.75
C LEU A 198 -19.15 8.68 -7.68
N GLY A 199 -17.97 8.36 -8.20
CA GLY A 199 -17.22 9.21 -9.13
C GLY A 199 -17.62 9.04 -10.60
N GLN A 200 -18.40 8.02 -10.95
CA GLN A 200 -18.88 7.82 -12.31
C GLN A 200 -19.99 8.83 -12.65
N LYS A 201 -19.79 9.60 -13.73
CA LYS A 201 -20.89 10.25 -14.43
C LYS A 201 -21.63 9.17 -15.23
N THR A 202 -22.79 8.73 -14.75
CA THR A 202 -23.64 7.82 -15.49
C THR A 202 -24.26 8.57 -16.68
N PHE A 203 -23.84 8.23 -17.90
CA PHE A 203 -24.55 8.60 -19.12
C PHE A 203 -25.55 7.48 -19.43
N ASP A 204 -26.73 7.57 -18.82
CA ASP A 204 -27.85 6.73 -19.21
C ASP A 204 -29.09 7.61 -19.38
N ASN A 205 -29.67 7.57 -20.59
CA ASN A 205 -30.94 8.16 -21.00
C ASN A 205 -31.32 9.53 -20.39
N ASN A 206 -30.87 10.63 -21.03
CA ASN A 206 -31.37 12.02 -20.84
C ASN A 206 -31.41 12.62 -19.42
N ILE A 207 -30.87 11.94 -18.41
CA ILE A 207 -30.75 12.47 -17.04
C ILE A 207 -29.26 12.56 -16.71
N ILE A 208 -28.73 13.79 -16.65
CA ILE A 208 -27.37 14.06 -16.20
C ILE A 208 -27.32 13.86 -14.69
N SER A 209 -27.11 12.64 -14.22
CA SER A 209 -26.72 12.41 -12.84
C SER A 209 -25.25 12.81 -12.70
N LYS A 210 -25.00 14.05 -12.24
CA LYS A 210 -23.66 14.45 -11.82
C LYS A 210 -23.30 13.56 -10.62
N GLY A 211 -22.40 12.61 -10.85
CA GLY A 211 -21.70 11.91 -9.77
C GLY A 211 -21.12 12.90 -8.75
N LEU A 212 -20.78 12.40 -7.56
CA LEU A 212 -20.31 13.21 -6.45
C LEU A 212 -19.12 14.09 -6.91
N SER A 213 -19.19 15.40 -6.65
CA SER A 213 -18.12 16.31 -7.09
C SER A 213 -16.77 15.89 -6.51
N HIS A 214 -15.68 16.03 -7.28
CA HIS A 214 -14.32 15.72 -6.80
C HIS A 214 -14.01 16.40 -5.46
N SER A 215 -14.50 17.62 -5.23
CA SER A 215 -14.34 18.35 -3.97
C SER A 215 -15.07 17.67 -2.80
N ALA A 216 -16.26 17.11 -3.02
CA ALA A 216 -17.00 16.39 -1.99
C ALA A 216 -16.34 15.05 -1.64
N VAL A 217 -15.76 14.36 -2.64
CA VAL A 217 -14.93 13.16 -2.41
C VAL A 217 -13.73 13.47 -1.52
N ILE A 218 -13.01 14.55 -1.83
CA ILE A 218 -11.85 15.00 -1.04
C ILE A 218 -12.26 15.37 0.38
N ALA A 219 -13.36 16.13 0.54
CA ALA A 219 -13.86 16.54 1.85
C ALA A 219 -14.27 15.34 2.73
N LEU A 220 -14.96 14.35 2.15
CA LEU A 220 -15.35 13.14 2.85
C LEU A 220 -14.12 12.32 3.28
N GLY A 221 -13.15 12.15 2.38
CA GLY A 221 -11.89 11.50 2.71
C GLY A 221 -11.13 12.20 3.84
N PHE A 222 -11.12 13.53 3.84
CA PHE A 222 -10.50 14.33 4.91
C PHE A 222 -11.17 14.16 6.27
N ILE A 223 -12.51 14.17 6.33
CA ILE A 223 -13.27 13.96 7.57
C ILE A 223 -13.01 12.56 8.15
N VAL A 224 -13.04 11.53 7.28
CA VAL A 224 -12.75 10.15 7.68
C VAL A 224 -11.33 10.05 8.21
N ASN A 225 -10.37 10.71 7.56
CA ASN A 225 -8.97 10.68 7.95
C ASN A 225 -8.73 11.31 9.33
N ILE A 226 -9.29 12.51 9.58
CA ILE A 226 -9.21 13.17 10.89
C ILE A 226 -9.85 12.31 11.98
N SER A 227 -11.02 11.75 11.70
CA SER A 227 -11.74 10.91 12.66
C SER A 227 -10.92 9.67 13.01
N ALA A 228 -10.32 9.01 12.01
CA ALA A 228 -9.46 7.86 12.21
C ALA A 228 -8.23 8.20 13.06
N TYR A 229 -7.52 9.30 12.78
CA TYR A 229 -6.39 9.72 13.58
C TYR A 229 -6.78 10.09 15.02
N GLY A 230 -7.93 10.74 15.21
CA GLY A 230 -8.47 11.02 16.54
C GLY A 230 -8.74 9.73 17.32
N LEU A 231 -9.35 8.73 16.68
CA LEU A 231 -9.63 7.43 17.30
C LEU A 231 -8.34 6.68 17.66
N ILE A 232 -7.34 6.67 16.78
CA ILE A 232 -6.03 6.06 17.05
C ILE A 232 -5.38 6.72 18.26
N PHE A 233 -5.36 8.05 18.30
CA PHE A 233 -4.77 8.81 19.41
C PHE A 233 -5.44 8.51 20.76
N ILE A 234 -6.75 8.26 20.76
CA ILE A 234 -7.51 7.95 21.97
C ILE A 234 -7.33 6.49 22.41
N ASN A 235 -7.10 5.57 21.47
CA ASN A 235 -7.07 4.12 21.71
C ASN A 235 -5.64 3.61 22.01
N LEU A 236 -4.62 4.11 21.31
CA LEU A 236 -3.24 3.65 21.44
C LEU A 236 -2.41 4.58 22.35
N PRO A 237 -1.51 4.05 23.19
CA PRO A 237 -0.66 4.86 24.05
C PRO A 237 0.54 5.43 23.27
N ASP A 238 1.01 6.61 23.67
CA ASP A 238 2.09 7.34 22.97
C ASP A 238 3.42 6.56 22.87
N ASP A 239 3.68 5.68 23.85
CA ASP A 239 4.90 4.86 23.90
C ASP A 239 4.84 3.60 23.01
N SER A 240 3.64 3.24 22.51
CA SER A 240 3.43 2.00 21.74
C SER A 240 4.28 1.85 20.46
N PRO A 241 4.70 2.90 19.74
CA PRO A 241 5.56 2.71 18.57
C PRO A 241 7.00 2.33 18.91
N PHE A 242 7.47 2.59 20.13
CA PHE A 242 8.89 2.48 20.51
C PHE A 242 9.26 1.14 21.16
N GLY A 243 8.26 0.39 21.63
CA GLY A 243 8.47 -0.93 22.19
C GLY A 243 7.29 -1.40 23.02
N ASP A 244 7.41 -2.63 23.54
CA ASP A 244 6.38 -3.27 24.33
C ASP A 244 5.93 -2.40 25.52
N THR A 245 4.64 -2.04 25.54
CA THR A 245 4.08 -1.18 26.58
C THR A 245 2.79 -1.74 27.17
N THR A 246 2.62 -1.49 28.47
CA THR A 246 1.38 -1.73 29.22
C THR A 246 0.70 -0.42 29.60
N ALA A 247 1.21 0.71 29.09
CA ALA A 247 0.66 2.04 29.32
C ALA A 247 -0.79 2.12 28.84
N LYS A 248 -1.59 2.88 29.59
CA LYS A 248 -2.98 3.14 29.25
C LYS A 248 -3.03 4.36 28.33
N SER A 249 -3.85 4.30 27.28
CA SER A 249 -4.24 5.52 26.54
C SER A 249 -5.41 6.21 27.26
N PHE A 250 -6.09 7.14 26.58
CA PHE A 250 -7.30 7.78 27.10
C PHE A 250 -8.43 6.77 27.36
N ILE A 251 -8.54 5.76 26.49
CA ILE A 251 -9.40 4.58 26.70
C ILE A 251 -8.51 3.37 27.05
N ASP A 252 -9.02 2.44 27.86
CA ASP A 252 -8.30 1.19 28.13
C ASP A 252 -8.28 0.32 26.86
N PRO A 253 -7.11 0.01 26.27
CA PRO A 253 -7.03 -0.73 25.02
C PRO A 253 -7.66 -2.12 25.18
N ASN A 254 -8.71 -2.41 24.43
CA ASN A 254 -9.44 -3.67 24.50
C ASN A 254 -9.41 -4.35 23.13
N GLN A 255 -9.22 -5.67 23.10
CA GLN A 255 -9.19 -6.50 21.89
C GLN A 255 -10.48 -6.42 21.05
N TYR A 256 -11.60 -6.07 21.67
CA TYR A 256 -12.92 -6.11 21.05
C TYR A 256 -13.47 -4.72 20.66
N LEU A 257 -12.67 -3.65 20.81
CA LEU A 257 -13.07 -2.25 20.61
C LEU A 257 -12.21 -1.58 19.55
#